data_AF-A0A0L8ICS0-F1
#
_entry.id   AF-A0A0L8ICS0-F1
#
_cell.length_a   1.000
_cell.length_b   1.000
_cell.length_c   1.000
_cell.angle_alpha   90.00
_cell.angle_beta   90.00
_cell.angle_gamma   90.00
#
_symmetry.space_group_name_H-M   'P 1'
#
loop_
_entity.id
_entity.type
_entity.pdbx_description
1 polymer ?
#
loop_
_entity_poly.entity_id
_entity_poly.type
_entity_poly.pdbx_seq_one_letter_code
_entity_poly.pdbx_strand_id
1 'polypeptide(L)'
;MAAKLRDIYAPIEFDPHIETEKKAPKMEEWWTQVHELLGTLNISKSLINKMVAQSSVRLRIGCDELFKSLDKWNVPVLIISAGLGDILSEILTQQSAVYSNMKIVSNFMKFKEDKMVGFYDEIIHTFNKNKCAIHKSGYFNNQRSNIILLGDSVGDLHLADGAKDSSTILKIGYLNERVDESLEIYKNAFDIVLVKTENVDLMNALMKRMTDNKV
;
A
#
# COMPACT_ATOMS: atom_id res chain seq x y z
N MET A 1 -21.59 4.18 11.03
CA MET A 1 -20.63 5.16 11.57
C MET A 1 -19.45 5.34 10.62
N ALA A 2 -18.72 4.27 10.25
CA ALA A 2 -17.63 4.34 9.27
C ALA A 2 -18.03 4.96 7.91
N ALA A 3 -19.21 4.62 7.37
CA ALA A 3 -19.71 5.24 6.14
C ALA A 3 -19.84 6.77 6.24
N LYS A 4 -20.32 7.28 7.39
CA LYS A 4 -20.43 8.73 7.62
C LYS A 4 -19.08 9.43 7.65
N LEU A 5 -18.06 8.80 8.25
CA LEU A 5 -16.69 9.34 8.23
C LEU A 5 -16.17 9.41 6.78
N ARG A 6 -16.35 8.33 6.01
CA ARG A 6 -15.96 8.31 4.60
C ARG A 6 -16.64 9.41 3.79
N ASP A 7 -17.94 9.61 3.98
CA ASP A 7 -18.70 10.63 3.23
C ASP A 7 -18.21 12.07 3.52
N ILE A 8 -17.59 12.30 4.69
CA ILE A 8 -16.98 13.59 5.07
C ILE A 8 -15.58 13.74 4.46
N TYR A 9 -14.71 12.74 4.64
CA TYR A 9 -13.28 12.88 4.36
C TYR A 9 -12.85 12.44 2.96
N ALA A 10 -13.53 11.46 2.34
CA ALA A 10 -13.17 11.00 1.00
C ALA A 10 -13.28 12.12 -0.07
N PRO A 11 -14.31 13.00 -0.06
CA PRO A 11 -14.32 14.14 -0.97
C PRO A 11 -13.06 15.01 -0.83
N ILE A 12 -12.59 15.24 0.40
CA ILE A 12 -11.39 16.05 0.69
C ILE A 12 -10.11 15.32 0.24
N GLU A 13 -9.99 14.02 0.52
CA GLU A 13 -8.82 13.22 0.16
C GLU A 13 -8.53 13.29 -1.35
N PHE A 14 -9.58 13.12 -2.13
CA PHE A 14 -9.47 12.95 -3.57
C PHE A 14 -9.73 14.21 -4.39
N ASP A 15 -10.03 15.35 -3.76
CA ASP A 15 -10.22 16.63 -4.46
C ASP A 15 -8.89 17.10 -5.09
N PRO A 16 -8.72 17.13 -6.41
CA PRO A 16 -7.46 17.52 -7.04
C PRO A 16 -7.10 19.00 -6.84
N HIS A 17 -8.04 19.83 -6.37
CA HIS A 17 -7.85 21.27 -6.19
C HIS A 17 -7.39 21.65 -4.78
N ILE A 18 -7.38 20.70 -3.83
CA ILE A 18 -6.85 20.92 -2.48
C ILE A 18 -5.39 20.47 -2.42
N GLU A 19 -4.51 21.33 -1.93
CA GLU A 19 -3.10 21.00 -1.74
C GLU A 19 -2.91 19.88 -0.70
N THR A 20 -1.95 19.00 -0.95
CA THR A 20 -1.60 17.87 -0.07
C THR A 20 -1.37 18.28 1.38
N GLU A 21 -0.71 19.43 1.62
CA GLU A 21 -0.43 19.94 2.98
C GLU A 21 -1.71 20.28 3.75
N LYS A 22 -2.77 20.73 3.05
CA LYS A 22 -4.08 21.01 3.66
C LYS A 22 -4.91 19.74 3.87
N LYS A 23 -4.70 18.72 3.04
CA LYS A 23 -5.36 17.40 3.19
C LYS A 23 -4.76 16.56 4.31
N ALA A 24 -3.45 16.62 4.51
CA ALA A 24 -2.73 15.81 5.49
C ALA A 24 -3.35 15.84 6.90
N PRO A 25 -3.61 17.00 7.55
CA PRO A 25 -4.22 17.03 8.87
C PRO A 25 -5.66 16.46 8.88
N LYS A 26 -6.38 16.55 7.75
CA LYS A 26 -7.73 15.96 7.63
C LYS A 26 -7.69 14.45 7.50
N MET A 27 -6.66 13.89 6.87
CA MET A 27 -6.47 12.44 6.85
C MET A 27 -6.05 11.89 8.21
N GLU A 28 -5.23 12.63 8.95
CA GLU A 28 -4.89 12.28 10.35
C GLU A 28 -6.15 12.26 11.24
N GLU A 29 -7.00 13.28 11.12
CA GLU A 29 -8.28 13.39 11.82
C GLU A 29 -9.22 12.22 11.48
N TRP A 30 -9.30 11.86 10.19
CA TRP A 30 -10.11 10.73 9.74
C TRP A 30 -9.61 9.41 10.30
N TRP A 31 -8.32 9.10 10.15
CA TRP A 31 -7.75 7.85 10.61
C TRP A 31 -7.76 7.73 12.13
N THR A 32 -7.60 8.83 12.86
CA THR A 32 -7.79 8.85 14.32
C THR A 32 -9.19 8.39 14.70
N GLN A 33 -10.24 8.96 14.09
CA GLN A 33 -11.63 8.56 14.35
C GLN A 33 -11.94 7.14 13.90
N VAL A 34 -11.33 6.67 12.80
CA VAL A 34 -11.45 5.27 12.37
C VAL A 34 -10.82 4.33 13.40
N HIS A 35 -9.62 4.65 13.90
CA HIS A 35 -8.93 3.85 14.90
C HIS A 35 -9.69 3.81 16.23
N GLU A 36 -10.22 4.94 16.69
CA GLU A 36 -11.09 5.02 17.87
C GLU A 36 -12.33 4.16 17.70
N LEU A 37 -13.01 4.27 16.54
CA LEU A 37 -14.18 3.45 16.24
C LEU A 37 -13.83 1.96 16.26
N LEU A 38 -12.75 1.54 15.61
CA LEU A 38 -12.31 0.15 15.62
C LEU A 38 -11.97 -0.33 17.04
N GLY A 39 -11.39 0.52 17.88
CA GLY A 39 -11.12 0.23 19.29
C GLY A 39 -12.37 0.00 20.13
N THR A 40 -13.53 0.53 19.73
CA THR A 40 -14.82 0.22 20.38
C THR A 40 -15.40 -1.15 19.97
N LEU A 41 -14.87 -1.76 18.92
CA LEU A 41 -15.34 -3.05 18.41
C LEU A 41 -14.55 -4.19 19.06
N ASN A 42 -15.23 -5.30 19.35
CA ASN A 42 -14.59 -6.51 19.89
C ASN A 42 -13.92 -7.32 18.75
N ILE A 43 -12.93 -6.73 18.09
CA ILE A 43 -12.20 -7.34 16.98
C ILE A 43 -11.21 -8.37 17.53
N SER A 44 -11.29 -9.59 16.99
CA SER A 44 -10.35 -10.67 17.27
C SER A 44 -9.59 -11.10 16.00
N LYS A 45 -8.46 -11.77 16.13
CA LYS A 45 -7.74 -12.31 14.96
C LYS A 45 -8.57 -13.36 14.25
N SER A 46 -9.29 -14.18 15.03
CA SER A 46 -10.25 -15.14 14.52
C SER A 46 -11.40 -14.49 13.72
N LEU A 47 -11.84 -13.29 14.10
CA LEU A 47 -12.81 -12.51 13.35
C LEU A 47 -12.22 -11.99 12.04
N ILE A 48 -10.99 -11.46 12.07
CA ILE A 48 -10.28 -10.99 10.86
C ILE A 48 -10.16 -12.10 9.82
N ASN A 49 -9.71 -13.30 10.23
CA ASN A 49 -9.61 -14.46 9.33
C ASN A 49 -10.94 -14.76 8.63
N LYS A 50 -12.05 -14.83 9.39
CA LYS A 50 -13.40 -15.05 8.86
C LYS A 50 -13.86 -13.92 7.94
N MET A 51 -13.62 -12.67 8.34
CA MET A 51 -13.99 -11.50 7.56
C MET A 51 -13.31 -11.50 6.19
N VAL A 52 -12.00 -11.78 6.14
CA VAL A 52 -11.26 -11.84 4.87
C VAL A 52 -11.79 -12.99 4.02
N ALA A 53 -11.96 -14.19 4.59
CA ALA A 53 -12.44 -15.38 3.88
C ALA A 53 -13.86 -15.21 3.30
N GLN A 54 -14.71 -14.39 3.93
CA GLN A 54 -16.08 -14.11 3.51
C GLN A 54 -16.21 -12.86 2.64
N SER A 55 -15.15 -12.05 2.51
CA SER A 55 -15.17 -10.82 1.74
C SER A 55 -14.97 -11.07 0.24
N SER A 56 -15.31 -10.07 -0.58
CA SER A 56 -15.01 -10.05 -2.02
C SER A 56 -13.66 -9.41 -2.34
N VAL A 57 -12.78 -9.27 -1.35
CA VAL A 57 -11.44 -8.72 -1.58
C VAL A 57 -10.64 -9.65 -2.47
N ARG A 58 -9.86 -9.10 -3.39
CA ARG A 58 -8.99 -9.87 -4.27
C ARG A 58 -7.68 -9.14 -4.53
N LEU A 59 -6.59 -9.89 -4.58
CA LEU A 59 -5.36 -9.44 -5.22
C LEU A 59 -5.61 -9.24 -6.72
N ARG A 60 -4.83 -8.36 -7.34
CA ARG A 60 -4.85 -8.18 -8.80
C ARG A 60 -4.47 -9.51 -9.49
N ILE A 61 -5.04 -9.73 -10.67
CA ILE A 61 -4.79 -10.95 -11.45
C ILE A 61 -3.28 -11.05 -11.74
N GLY A 62 -2.69 -12.21 -11.45
CA GLY A 62 -1.25 -12.47 -11.63
C GLY A 62 -0.36 -12.11 -10.43
N CYS A 63 -0.91 -11.57 -9.32
CA CYS A 63 -0.11 -11.22 -8.14
C CYS A 63 0.62 -12.42 -7.51
N ASP A 64 -0.03 -13.59 -7.46
CA ASP A 64 0.61 -14.79 -6.89
C ASP A 64 1.85 -15.23 -7.70
N GLU A 65 1.77 -15.16 -9.03
CA GLU A 65 2.92 -15.41 -9.92
C GLU A 65 4.03 -14.38 -9.70
N LEU A 66 3.65 -13.10 -9.61
CA LEU A 66 4.60 -12.01 -9.38
C LEU A 66 5.37 -12.22 -8.08
N PHE A 67 4.67 -12.51 -6.98
CA PHE A 67 5.28 -12.72 -5.68
C PHE A 67 6.18 -13.95 -5.64
N LYS A 68 5.75 -15.07 -6.24
CA LYS A 68 6.60 -16.27 -6.41
C LYS A 68 7.87 -15.96 -7.19
N SER A 69 7.77 -15.18 -8.26
CA SER A 69 8.93 -14.79 -9.07
C SER A 69 9.89 -13.88 -8.31
N LEU A 70 9.36 -12.87 -7.59
CA LEU A 70 10.16 -11.96 -6.76
C LEU A 70 10.91 -12.71 -5.65
N ASP A 71 10.26 -13.65 -4.96
CA ASP A 71 10.89 -14.49 -3.95
C ASP A 71 11.98 -15.41 -4.54
N LYS A 72 11.69 -16.09 -5.66
CA LYS A 72 12.65 -16.93 -6.38
C LYS A 72 13.96 -16.19 -6.71
N TRP A 73 13.85 -14.93 -7.10
CA TRP A 73 15.01 -14.08 -7.45
C TRP A 73 15.50 -13.20 -6.30
N ASN A 74 15.00 -13.46 -5.08
CA ASN A 74 15.31 -12.76 -3.84
C ASN A 74 15.26 -11.22 -4.00
N VAL A 75 14.26 -10.73 -4.73
CA VAL A 75 14.03 -9.30 -4.94
C VAL A 75 13.33 -8.76 -3.69
N PRO A 76 13.91 -7.81 -2.94
CA PRO A 76 13.23 -7.23 -1.78
C PRO A 76 11.91 -6.57 -2.17
N VAL A 77 10.85 -6.86 -1.44
CA VAL A 77 9.51 -6.28 -1.65
C VAL A 77 9.13 -5.49 -0.41
N LEU A 78 8.94 -4.18 -0.57
CA LEU A 78 8.42 -3.32 0.50
C LEU A 78 6.98 -2.95 0.18
N ILE A 79 6.05 -3.33 1.06
CA ILE A 79 4.64 -2.96 0.97
C ILE A 79 4.37 -1.91 2.05
N ILE A 80 4.17 -0.66 1.66
CA ILE A 80 3.73 0.43 2.55
C ILE A 80 2.25 0.71 2.27
N SER A 81 1.41 0.44 3.25
CA SER A 81 -0.05 0.59 3.14
C SER A 81 -0.58 1.52 4.23
N ALA A 82 -1.36 2.52 3.84
CA ALA A 82 -2.15 3.34 4.75
C ALA A 82 -3.39 2.60 5.29
N GLY A 83 -3.62 1.35 4.87
CA GLY A 83 -4.73 0.52 5.35
C GLY A 83 -4.45 -0.14 6.69
N LEU A 84 -5.20 -1.21 6.96
CA LEU A 84 -5.08 -2.05 8.17
C LEU A 84 -4.12 -3.22 7.89
N GLY A 85 -3.00 -3.27 8.61
CA GLY A 85 -1.91 -4.22 8.36
C GLY A 85 -2.29 -5.68 8.59
N ASP A 86 -3.08 -5.98 9.63
CA ASP A 86 -3.54 -7.34 9.93
C ASP A 86 -4.48 -7.87 8.86
N ILE A 87 -5.38 -7.02 8.34
CA ILE A 87 -6.26 -7.37 7.22
C ILE A 87 -5.45 -7.65 5.96
N LEU A 88 -4.49 -6.77 5.64
CA LEU A 88 -3.59 -6.95 4.49
C LEU A 88 -2.81 -8.26 4.58
N SER A 89 -2.24 -8.55 5.75
CA SER A 89 -1.45 -9.76 5.99
C SER A 89 -2.30 -11.02 5.86
N GLU A 90 -3.54 -10.97 6.34
CA GLU A 90 -4.50 -12.07 6.22
C GLU A 90 -4.92 -12.28 4.75
N ILE A 91 -5.15 -11.21 3.98
CA ILE A 91 -5.44 -11.31 2.54
C ILE A 91 -4.30 -12.00 1.81
N LEU A 92 -3.05 -11.58 2.06
CA LEU A 92 -1.87 -12.20 1.44
C LEU A 92 -1.74 -13.67 1.82
N THR A 93 -2.01 -14.02 3.07
CA THR A 93 -1.95 -15.40 3.58
C THR A 93 -3.01 -16.29 2.93
N GLN A 94 -4.23 -15.78 2.71
CA GLN A 94 -5.32 -16.57 2.13
C GLN A 94 -5.26 -16.67 0.59
N GLN A 95 -4.73 -15.65 -0.09
CA GLN A 95 -4.79 -15.56 -1.56
C GLN A 95 -3.45 -15.76 -2.28
N SER A 96 -2.33 -15.77 -1.54
CA SER A 96 -0.99 -16.07 -2.06
C SER A 96 -0.12 -16.58 -0.89
N ALA A 97 1.04 -15.98 -0.65
CA ALA A 97 1.86 -16.21 0.53
C ALA A 97 2.59 -14.92 0.95
N VAL A 98 2.95 -14.85 2.24
CA VAL A 98 3.87 -13.83 2.75
C VAL A 98 5.28 -14.41 2.69
N TYR A 99 6.04 -13.99 1.69
CA TYR A 99 7.39 -14.49 1.45
C TYR A 99 8.43 -13.77 2.31
N SER A 100 9.58 -14.42 2.52
CA SER A 100 10.65 -13.92 3.41
C SER A 100 11.31 -12.63 2.91
N ASN A 101 11.28 -12.39 1.59
CA ASN A 101 11.76 -11.17 0.95
C ASN A 101 10.76 -9.99 1.08
N MET A 102 9.60 -10.19 1.70
CA MET A 102 8.58 -9.15 1.88
C MET A 102 8.67 -8.47 3.24
N LYS A 103 8.61 -7.13 3.22
CA LYS A 103 8.41 -6.30 4.40
C LYS A 103 7.11 -5.53 4.26
N ILE A 104 6.22 -5.68 5.24
CA ILE A 104 4.94 -4.95 5.29
C ILE A 104 5.04 -3.85 6.36
N VAL A 105 4.65 -2.63 6.01
CA VAL A 105 4.57 -1.46 6.88
C VAL A 105 3.18 -0.86 6.72
N SER A 106 2.39 -0.89 7.79
CA SER A 106 0.98 -0.48 7.76
C SER A 106 0.45 -0.21 9.17
N ASN A 107 -0.82 0.19 9.30
CA ASN A 107 -1.46 0.38 10.60
C ASN A 107 -1.82 -0.99 11.21
N PHE A 108 -0.91 -1.57 11.99
CA PHE A 108 -1.12 -2.85 12.65
C PHE A 108 -1.85 -2.68 13.99
N MET A 109 -2.83 -3.55 14.24
CA MET A 109 -3.58 -3.64 15.47
C MET A 109 -2.76 -4.34 16.56
N LYS A 110 -2.84 -3.83 17.79
CA LYS A 110 -2.34 -4.48 19.00
C LYS A 110 -3.39 -5.45 19.52
N PHE A 111 -3.01 -6.70 19.74
CA PHE A 111 -3.88 -7.71 20.35
C PHE A 111 -3.38 -8.15 21.73
N LYS A 112 -4.30 -8.29 22.67
CA LYS A 112 -4.10 -8.95 23.96
C LYS A 112 -5.17 -10.03 24.11
N GLU A 113 -4.75 -11.28 24.35
CA GLU A 113 -5.69 -12.41 24.54
C GLU A 113 -6.72 -12.55 23.39
N ASP A 114 -6.25 -12.44 22.15
CA ASP A 114 -7.07 -12.44 20.91
C ASP A 114 -8.07 -11.27 20.78
N LYS A 115 -7.95 -10.21 21.58
CA LYS A 115 -8.78 -8.99 21.45
C LYS A 115 -7.94 -7.79 21.09
N MET A 116 -8.43 -6.99 20.14
CA MET A 116 -7.83 -5.73 19.78
C MET A 116 -7.87 -4.76 20.97
N VAL A 117 -6.74 -4.13 21.28
CA VAL A 117 -6.58 -3.15 22.35
C VAL A 117 -6.03 -1.81 21.87
N GLY A 118 -5.77 -1.65 20.57
CA GLY A 118 -5.26 -0.42 19.96
C GLY A 118 -4.47 -0.67 18.69
N PHE A 119 -3.58 0.25 18.33
CA PHE A 119 -2.67 0.18 17.18
C PHE A 119 -1.21 0.36 17.58
N TYR A 120 -0.29 -0.19 16.79
CA TYR A 120 1.15 0.07 16.85
C TYR A 120 1.51 1.39 16.16
N ASP A 121 2.61 1.99 16.61
CA ASP A 121 3.29 3.15 15.99
C ASP A 121 2.39 4.37 15.71
N GLU A 122 2.90 5.30 14.90
CA GLU A 122 2.18 6.47 14.40
C GLU A 122 1.26 6.07 13.24
N ILE A 123 0.15 6.80 13.06
CA ILE A 123 -0.81 6.57 11.98
C ILE A 123 -0.12 6.74 10.63
N ILE A 124 -0.33 5.80 9.72
CA ILE A 124 0.03 5.89 8.31
C ILE A 124 -1.24 6.21 7.52
N HIS A 125 -1.27 7.35 6.87
CA HIS A 125 -2.34 7.79 5.98
C HIS A 125 -1.78 8.13 4.59
N THR A 126 -2.65 8.43 3.63
CA THR A 126 -2.32 8.62 2.21
C THR A 126 -1.19 9.62 1.92
N PHE A 127 -0.99 10.62 2.80
CA PHE A 127 -0.06 11.75 2.58
C PHE A 127 1.14 11.78 3.54
N ASN A 128 1.37 10.73 4.34
CA ASN A 128 2.54 10.66 5.24
C ASN A 128 3.37 9.39 5.07
N LYS A 129 3.18 8.64 3.97
CA LYS A 129 3.89 7.37 3.75
C LYS A 129 5.43 7.53 3.77
N ASN A 130 5.96 8.67 3.34
CA ASN A 130 7.39 8.99 3.44
C ASN A 130 7.91 9.32 4.84
N LYS A 131 7.01 9.55 5.80
CA LYS A 131 7.34 9.83 7.20
C LYS A 131 7.22 8.60 8.09
N CYS A 132 6.70 7.48 7.56
CA CYS A 132 6.52 6.27 8.35
C CYS A 132 7.87 5.69 8.82
N ALA A 133 7.83 4.90 9.89
CA ALA A 133 9.02 4.48 10.64
C ALA A 133 10.10 3.79 9.77
N ILE A 134 9.73 3.14 8.66
CA ILE A 134 10.67 2.48 7.76
C ILE A 134 11.66 3.47 7.12
N HIS A 135 11.26 4.71 6.87
CA HIS A 135 12.14 5.75 6.29
C HIS A 135 13.17 6.28 7.31
N LYS A 136 12.88 6.11 8.61
CA LYS A 136 13.82 6.42 9.71
C LYS A 136 14.67 5.20 10.08
N SER A 137 14.43 4.04 9.48
CA SER A 137 15.15 2.80 9.74
C SER A 137 16.34 2.62 8.80
N GLY A 138 17.19 1.62 9.09
CA GLY A 138 18.28 1.22 8.19
C GLY A 138 17.84 0.42 6.96
N TYR A 139 16.53 0.23 6.72
CA TYR A 139 16.02 -0.58 5.60
C TYR A 139 16.57 -0.10 4.25
N PHE A 140 16.69 1.20 4.06
CA PHE A 140 17.12 1.77 2.79
C PHE A 140 18.65 1.79 2.58
N ASN A 141 19.45 1.55 3.62
CA ASN A 141 20.91 1.71 3.58
C ASN A 141 21.64 0.70 2.67
N ASN A 142 21.02 -0.44 2.36
CA ASN A 142 21.60 -1.49 1.52
C ASN A 142 20.68 -1.85 0.34
N GLN A 143 19.87 -0.90 -0.13
CA GLN A 143 18.91 -1.17 -1.19
C GLN A 143 19.59 -1.28 -2.56
N ARG A 144 18.93 -2.04 -3.43
CA ARG A 144 19.34 -2.18 -4.82
C ARG A 144 19.25 -0.82 -5.52
N SER A 145 20.15 -0.58 -6.47
CA SER A 145 20.22 0.68 -7.21
C SER A 145 18.98 0.95 -8.07
N ASN A 146 18.24 -0.10 -8.44
CA ASN A 146 17.06 -0.01 -9.30
C ASN A 146 15.79 -0.34 -8.51
N ILE A 147 14.79 0.52 -8.61
CA ILE A 147 13.50 0.42 -7.91
C ILE A 147 12.36 0.45 -8.93
N ILE A 148 11.37 -0.40 -8.71
CA ILE A 148 10.06 -0.26 -9.37
C ILE A 148 9.06 0.14 -8.28
N LEU A 149 8.48 1.32 -8.43
CA LEU A 149 7.48 1.87 -7.53
C LEU A 149 6.09 1.63 -8.14
N LEU A 150 5.23 0.99 -7.37
CA LEU A 150 3.82 0.77 -7.70
C LEU A 150 2.95 1.57 -6.76
N GLY A 151 2.03 2.36 -7.30
CA GLY A 151 1.08 3.14 -6.53
C GLY A 151 -0.25 3.30 -7.24
N ASP A 152 -1.29 3.67 -6.52
CA ASP A 152 -2.61 4.00 -7.05
C ASP A 152 -3.06 5.41 -6.65
N SER A 153 -2.20 6.14 -5.95
CA SER A 153 -2.39 7.55 -5.59
C SER A 153 -1.12 8.35 -5.85
N VAL A 154 -1.26 9.66 -6.08
CA VAL A 154 -0.11 10.58 -6.18
C VAL A 154 0.72 10.58 -4.89
N GLY A 155 0.11 10.31 -3.73
CA GLY A 155 0.82 10.16 -2.45
C GLY A 155 1.84 9.03 -2.45
N ASP A 156 1.68 8.02 -3.31
CA ASP A 156 2.59 6.88 -3.39
C ASP A 156 3.92 7.19 -4.07
N LEU A 157 4.03 8.33 -4.76
CA LEU A 157 5.30 8.75 -5.38
C LEU A 157 6.42 8.93 -4.37
N HIS A 158 6.05 9.13 -3.11
CA HIS A 158 6.96 9.35 -2.00
C HIS A 158 7.39 8.05 -1.28
N LEU A 159 6.89 6.88 -1.72
CA LEU A 159 7.25 5.58 -1.12
C LEU A 159 8.75 5.27 -1.21
N ALA A 160 9.44 5.79 -2.22
CA ALA A 160 10.86 5.58 -2.44
C ALA A 160 11.75 6.70 -1.86
N ASP A 161 11.20 7.70 -1.15
CA ASP A 161 11.97 8.85 -0.61
C ASP A 161 13.12 8.41 0.33
N GLY A 162 13.02 7.23 0.94
CA GLY A 162 14.08 6.67 1.77
C GLY A 162 15.30 6.16 0.98
N ALA A 163 15.13 5.82 -0.30
CA ALA A 163 16.16 5.23 -1.15
C ALA A 163 17.03 6.29 -1.86
N LYS A 164 17.72 7.11 -1.07
CA LYS A 164 18.50 8.26 -1.55
C LYS A 164 19.61 7.93 -2.54
N ASP A 165 20.18 6.72 -2.43
CA ASP A 165 21.29 6.26 -3.27
C ASP A 165 20.84 5.43 -4.49
N SER A 166 19.54 5.43 -4.81
CA SER A 166 19.03 4.73 -5.98
C SER A 166 19.45 5.40 -7.29
N SER A 167 19.86 4.60 -8.29
CA SER A 167 20.26 5.07 -9.61
C SER A 167 19.08 5.23 -10.56
N THR A 168 18.04 4.40 -10.43
CA THR A 168 16.90 4.39 -11.35
C THR A 168 15.63 3.97 -10.63
N ILE A 169 14.57 4.77 -10.76
CA ILE A 169 13.24 4.47 -10.24
C ILE A 169 12.25 4.50 -11.40
N LEU A 170 11.59 3.37 -11.67
CA LEU A 170 10.45 3.29 -12.60
C LEU A 170 9.16 3.40 -11.79
N LYS A 171 8.33 4.41 -12.07
CA LYS A 171 7.08 4.70 -11.36
C LYS A 171 5.89 4.27 -12.21
N ILE A 172 5.09 3.33 -11.68
CA ILE A 172 3.90 2.81 -12.36
C ILE A 172 2.67 3.11 -11.49
N GLY A 173 1.74 3.86 -12.06
CA GLY A 173 0.51 4.30 -11.39
C GLY A 173 -0.72 3.55 -11.89
N TYR A 174 -1.52 2.96 -10.99
CA TYR A 174 -2.83 2.40 -11.31
C TYR A 174 -3.92 3.46 -11.15
N LEU A 175 -4.50 3.92 -12.25
CA LEU A 175 -5.59 4.89 -12.24
C LEU A 175 -6.94 4.17 -12.40
N ASN A 176 -7.59 3.87 -11.27
CA ASN A 176 -8.83 3.07 -11.25
C ASN A 176 -10.10 3.92 -11.21
N GLU A 177 -10.06 5.07 -10.52
CA GLU A 177 -11.19 5.98 -10.31
C GLU A 177 -10.91 7.36 -10.89
N ARG A 178 -11.98 8.14 -11.14
CA ARG A 178 -11.88 9.56 -11.59
C ARG A 178 -10.89 9.76 -12.74
N VAL A 179 -10.93 8.85 -13.72
CA VAL A 179 -9.95 8.81 -14.81
C VAL A 179 -9.89 10.16 -15.53
N ASP A 180 -11.03 10.71 -15.94
CA ASP A 180 -11.06 11.95 -16.72
C ASP A 180 -10.51 13.16 -15.94
N GLU A 181 -10.72 13.20 -14.62
CA GLU A 181 -10.27 14.28 -13.74
C GLU A 181 -8.78 14.16 -13.38
N SER A 182 -8.27 12.93 -13.29
CA SER A 182 -6.94 12.64 -12.72
C SER A 182 -5.89 12.23 -13.76
N LEU A 183 -6.27 11.90 -15.00
CA LEU A 183 -5.36 11.32 -15.99
C LEU A 183 -4.15 12.22 -16.28
N GLU A 184 -4.34 13.52 -16.46
CA GLU A 184 -3.23 14.44 -16.74
C GLU A 184 -2.30 14.59 -15.52
N ILE A 185 -2.84 14.58 -14.31
CA ILE A 185 -2.03 14.58 -13.09
C ILE A 185 -1.17 13.31 -13.03
N TYR A 186 -1.75 12.14 -13.34
CA TYR A 186 -1.03 10.86 -13.30
C TYR A 186 0.02 10.77 -14.40
N LYS A 187 -0.27 11.22 -15.62
CA LYS A 187 0.70 11.25 -16.74
C LYS A 187 1.90 12.14 -16.46
N ASN A 188 1.72 13.21 -15.69
CA ASN A 188 2.82 14.08 -15.27
C ASN A 188 3.64 13.50 -14.11
N ALA A 189 3.08 12.54 -13.36
CA ALA A 189 3.65 12.09 -12.09
C ALA A 189 4.26 10.68 -12.15
N PHE A 190 3.72 9.79 -13.00
CA PHE A 190 4.17 8.41 -13.20
C PHE A 190 4.75 8.23 -14.61
N ASP A 191 5.75 7.34 -14.74
CA ASP A 191 6.33 7.00 -16.05
C ASP A 191 5.38 6.14 -16.88
N ILE A 192 4.59 5.29 -16.22
CA ILE A 192 3.57 4.44 -16.84
C ILE A 192 2.27 4.57 -16.04
N VAL A 193 1.15 4.83 -16.74
CA VAL A 193 -0.19 4.88 -16.15
C VAL A 193 -1.02 3.72 -16.67
N LEU A 194 -1.49 2.87 -15.77
CA LEU A 194 -2.39 1.75 -16.05
C LEU A 194 -3.83 2.14 -15.72
N VAL A 195 -4.61 2.44 -16.74
CA VAL A 195 -5.99 2.91 -16.58
C VAL A 195 -6.94 1.71 -16.48
N LYS A 196 -7.77 1.67 -15.42
CA LYS A 196 -8.81 0.63 -15.19
C LYS A 196 -8.31 -0.81 -15.40
N THR A 197 -7.05 -1.07 -15.06
CA THR A 197 -6.43 -2.38 -15.20
C THR A 197 -6.64 -3.16 -13.91
N GLU A 198 -6.97 -4.45 -13.97
CA GLU A 198 -7.17 -5.33 -12.79
C GLU A 198 -6.08 -6.41 -12.62
N ASN A 199 -5.05 -6.39 -13.46
CA ASN A 199 -3.95 -7.35 -13.45
C ASN A 199 -2.60 -6.70 -13.10
N VAL A 200 -1.56 -7.53 -12.99
CA VAL A 200 -0.15 -7.11 -12.87
C VAL A 200 0.70 -7.60 -14.05
N ASP A 201 0.10 -7.76 -15.23
CA ASP A 201 0.74 -8.39 -16.39
C ASP A 201 2.02 -7.66 -16.82
N LEU A 202 2.00 -6.31 -16.76
CA LEU A 202 3.18 -5.50 -17.01
C LEU A 202 4.33 -5.87 -16.06
N MET A 203 4.04 -6.07 -14.78
CA MET A 203 5.06 -6.42 -13.79
C MET A 203 5.61 -7.82 -14.02
N ASN A 204 4.74 -8.78 -14.33
CA ASN A 204 5.18 -10.14 -14.69
C ASN A 204 6.05 -10.13 -15.96
N ALA A 205 5.69 -9.34 -16.97
CA ALA A 205 6.47 -9.18 -18.19
C ALA A 205 7.85 -8.53 -17.93
N LEU A 206 7.90 -7.48 -17.10
CA LEU A 206 9.15 -6.84 -16.69
C LEU A 206 10.04 -7.82 -15.91
N MET A 207 9.47 -8.54 -14.94
CA MET A 207 10.20 -9.54 -14.15
C MET A 207 10.77 -10.65 -15.03
N LYS A 208 9.98 -11.17 -15.97
CA LYS A 208 10.44 -12.16 -16.95
C LYS A 208 11.59 -11.60 -17.78
N ARG A 209 11.44 -10.40 -18.36
CA ARG A 209 12.50 -9.78 -19.18
C ARG A 209 13.80 -9.53 -18.41
N MET A 210 13.72 -9.12 -17.14
CA MET A 210 14.89 -8.89 -16.29
C MET A 210 15.61 -10.18 -15.88
N THR A 211 14.91 -11.31 -15.90
CA THR A 211 15.42 -12.60 -15.43
C THR A 211 15.86 -13.52 -16.58
N ASP A 212 15.24 -13.39 -17.76
CA ASP A 212 15.68 -14.06 -18.99
C ASP A 212 17.12 -13.70 -19.38
N ASN A 213 17.59 -12.50 -19.05
CA ASN A 213 18.97 -12.06 -19.29
C ASN A 213 19.99 -12.58 -18.25
N LYS A 214 19.55 -13.37 -17.27
CA LYS A 214 20.39 -13.93 -16.19
C LYS A 214 20.56 -15.45 -16.28
N VAL A 215 19.93 -16.09 -17.27
CA VAL A 215 20.13 -17.50 -17.64
C VAL A 215 21.07 -17.53 -18.84
#